data_AF-A0A3B9ZKQ7-F1
#
_entry.id   AF-A0A3B9ZKQ7-F1
#
_cell.length_a   1.000
_cell.length_b   1.000
_cell.length_c   1.000
_cell.angle_alpha   90.00
_cell.angle_beta   90.00
_cell.angle_gamma   90.00
#
_symmetry.space_group_name_H-M   'P 1'
#
loop_
_entity.id
_entity.type
_entity.pdbx_description
1 polymer ?
#
loop_
_entity_poly.entity_id
_entity_poly.type
_entity_poly.pdbx_seq_one_letter_code
_entity_poly.pdbx_strand_id
1 'polypeptide(L)'
;MKRSLIILLVFSLFSINMYGKIILPSVFGDNMVLQQNSNVAIWGWSDPGETIRIVTSWSKDTVKVKADNTSKWTTSIKTITAGGPYSIQILGNNKVQLNNVMLGEVWICSGQSNMEMSVNWKLINGEEEAAQANNPNIRIFHVQKIGAPYPQQNCNANWSVCSPESMRATSATGYFFARELQQKLNVPVGIIVAAWGGTPAEVWIEKSLIENNPVLNKSKYTEHFDGWPGDAGTLYNSMIAPFVPYGIAGAIWYQGESNCGNYPIYSMLMKTLIESWRADFKKDFPFYFVQIAPYTYGPNGKAEYLREQQELASKTIPKSGMVVISDLVDNVKDIHPKNKLDVGKRLAAYALSETYKQNMGEYKSPSFESMNIVKDKVHITFSHATEGLRCTGKSPSKFMIAGEDQKFIPGTAKIEGNTVTVSSKLVKAPVAVRFCFDDSTTPDIFSNYGLPVAPFRTDKW
;
A
#
# COMPACT_ATOMS: atom_id res chain seq x y z
N MET A 1 -5.43 -23.80 -85.42
CA MET A 1 -4.16 -23.23 -84.92
C MET A 1 -4.48 -22.20 -83.83
N LYS A 2 -4.54 -22.61 -82.56
CA LYS A 2 -4.75 -21.70 -81.43
C LYS A 2 -3.51 -21.77 -80.54
N ARG A 3 -2.68 -20.73 -80.64
CA ARG A 3 -1.59 -20.44 -79.71
C ARG A 3 -2.21 -19.78 -78.48
N SER A 4 -2.26 -20.49 -77.36
CA SER A 4 -2.42 -19.87 -76.04
C SER A 4 -1.33 -20.44 -75.17
N LEU A 5 -0.19 -19.76 -75.22
CA LEU A 5 0.99 -20.04 -74.43
C LEU A 5 0.63 -19.82 -72.96
N ILE A 6 0.85 -20.87 -72.17
CA ILE A 6 0.75 -20.91 -70.72
C ILE A 6 1.65 -19.82 -70.14
N ILE A 7 1.05 -18.72 -69.68
CA ILE A 7 1.72 -17.80 -68.76
C ILE A 7 1.67 -18.52 -67.41
N LEU A 8 2.74 -19.26 -67.13
CA LEU A 8 3.02 -19.83 -65.84
C LEU A 8 3.17 -18.66 -64.86
N LEU A 9 2.12 -18.42 -64.08
CA LEU A 9 2.07 -17.44 -63.02
C LEU A 9 3.03 -17.92 -61.91
N VAL A 10 4.33 -17.65 -62.07
CA VAL A 10 5.31 -17.72 -60.98
C VAL A 10 5.02 -16.54 -60.06
N PHE A 11 3.94 -16.65 -59.28
CA PHE A 11 3.85 -15.92 -58.03
C PHE A 11 4.92 -16.54 -57.13
N SER A 12 6.11 -15.95 -57.16
CA SER A 12 7.07 -16.12 -56.09
C SER A 12 6.33 -15.81 -54.79
N LEU A 13 6.04 -16.85 -54.01
CA LEU A 13 5.73 -16.75 -52.60
C LEU A 13 6.97 -16.16 -51.93
N PHE A 14 7.14 -14.84 -52.03
CA PHE A 14 7.92 -14.10 -51.06
C PHE A 14 7.12 -14.20 -49.77
N SER A 15 7.34 -15.28 -49.02
CA SER A 15 7.00 -15.34 -47.61
C SER A 15 7.83 -14.25 -46.94
N ILE A 16 7.25 -13.05 -46.82
CA ILE A 16 7.78 -12.03 -45.95
C ILE A 16 7.71 -12.64 -44.55
N ASN A 17 8.85 -13.12 -44.05
CA ASN A 17 8.96 -13.55 -42.66
C ASN A 17 8.83 -12.29 -41.80
N MET A 18 7.60 -11.94 -41.42
CA MET A 18 7.37 -10.98 -40.35
C MET A 18 7.68 -11.70 -39.04
N TYR A 19 8.88 -11.48 -38.51
CA TYR A 19 9.21 -11.90 -37.15
C TYR A 19 8.44 -11.02 -36.17
N GLY A 20 7.78 -11.64 -35.20
CA GLY A 20 7.18 -10.94 -34.08
C GLY A 20 8.25 -10.20 -33.29
N LYS A 21 7.95 -8.97 -32.88
CA LYS A 21 8.82 -8.19 -32.01
C LYS A 21 8.70 -8.73 -30.59
N ILE A 22 9.82 -8.90 -29.88
CA ILE A 22 9.83 -9.04 -28.43
C ILE A 22 9.13 -7.82 -27.82
N ILE A 23 8.08 -8.08 -27.05
CA ILE A 23 7.30 -7.08 -26.33
C ILE A 23 7.42 -7.36 -24.84
N LEU A 24 7.58 -6.31 -24.05
CA LEU A 24 7.57 -6.38 -22.60
C LEU A 24 6.35 -5.66 -22.06
N PRO A 25 5.81 -6.09 -20.90
CA PRO A 25 4.87 -5.24 -20.16
C PRO A 25 5.58 -3.95 -19.76
N SER A 26 4.80 -2.87 -19.64
CA SER A 26 5.26 -1.52 -19.36
C SER A 26 6.02 -1.36 -18.04
N VAL A 27 5.87 -2.30 -17.09
CA VAL A 27 6.67 -2.33 -15.85
C VAL A 27 8.16 -2.53 -16.14
N PHE A 28 8.53 -3.09 -17.31
CA PHE A 28 9.90 -3.12 -17.79
C PHE A 28 10.13 -2.01 -18.81
N GLY A 29 10.94 -1.04 -18.43
CA GLY A 29 11.28 0.11 -19.26
C GLY A 29 12.57 0.77 -18.79
N ASP A 30 12.96 1.83 -19.48
CA ASP A 30 14.06 2.69 -19.03
C ASP A 30 13.72 3.32 -17.67
N ASN A 31 14.77 3.67 -16.90
CA ASN A 31 14.66 4.29 -15.57
C ASN A 31 14.06 3.38 -14.48
N MET A 32 13.79 2.11 -14.72
CA MET A 32 13.17 1.23 -13.72
C MET A 32 14.09 0.92 -12.53
N VAL A 33 13.49 0.41 -11.44
CA VAL A 33 14.21 -0.17 -10.30
C VAL A 33 13.85 -1.63 -10.17
N LEU A 34 14.83 -2.52 -10.16
CA LEU A 34 14.65 -3.92 -9.83
C LEU A 34 15.04 -4.15 -8.36
N GLN A 35 14.32 -5.05 -7.68
CA GLN A 35 14.67 -5.45 -6.32
C GLN A 35 16.09 -6.00 -6.24
N GLN A 36 16.93 -5.42 -5.38
CA GLN A 36 18.31 -5.85 -5.15
C GLN A 36 18.39 -7.18 -4.39
N ASN A 37 19.55 -7.84 -4.47
CA ASN A 37 19.87 -9.09 -3.76
C ASN A 37 18.76 -10.16 -3.88
N SER A 38 18.18 -10.30 -5.06
CA SER A 38 17.01 -11.14 -5.31
C SER A 38 17.12 -11.88 -6.64
N ASN A 39 16.26 -12.88 -6.85
CA ASN A 39 15.98 -13.43 -8.17
C ASN A 39 14.67 -12.79 -8.65
N VAL A 40 14.75 -11.77 -9.50
CA VAL A 40 13.58 -11.03 -9.97
C VAL A 40 13.03 -11.66 -11.24
N ALA A 41 11.71 -11.77 -11.33
CA ALA A 41 11.04 -12.26 -12.53
C ALA A 41 11.19 -11.24 -13.67
N ILE A 42 11.38 -11.74 -14.88
CA ILE A 42 11.31 -10.98 -16.12
C ILE A 42 10.54 -11.79 -17.15
N TRP A 43 9.60 -11.14 -17.83
CA TRP A 43 8.68 -11.81 -18.74
C TRP A 43 8.27 -10.89 -19.89
N GLY A 44 7.68 -11.49 -20.91
CA GLY A 44 7.17 -10.77 -22.07
C GLY A 44 6.57 -11.72 -23.09
N TRP A 45 6.44 -11.20 -24.30
CA TRP A 45 5.92 -11.92 -25.46
C TRP A 45 6.93 -11.91 -26.61
N SER A 46 6.92 -12.97 -27.41
CA SER A 46 7.73 -13.11 -28.61
C SER A 46 7.14 -14.20 -29.51
N ASP A 47 7.79 -14.56 -30.62
CA ASP A 47 7.27 -15.63 -31.48
C ASP A 47 7.29 -16.98 -30.74
N PRO A 48 6.30 -17.87 -30.96
CA PRO A 48 6.27 -19.20 -30.35
C PRO A 48 7.56 -19.98 -30.61
N GLY A 49 8.17 -20.49 -29.55
CA GLY A 49 9.40 -21.25 -29.62
C GLY A 49 10.67 -20.41 -29.87
N GLU A 50 10.58 -19.09 -29.94
CA GLU A 50 11.75 -18.21 -30.03
C GLU A 50 12.62 -18.35 -28.77
N THR A 51 13.94 -18.39 -28.96
CA THR A 51 14.90 -18.41 -27.84
C THR A 51 15.34 -16.99 -27.52
N ILE A 52 14.93 -16.53 -26.34
CA ILE A 52 15.28 -15.23 -25.78
C ILE A 52 16.54 -15.37 -24.93
N ARG A 53 17.50 -14.46 -25.14
CA ARG A 53 18.73 -14.33 -24.34
C ARG A 53 18.73 -13.00 -23.62
N ILE A 54 18.92 -13.02 -22.31
CA ILE A 54 18.93 -11.83 -21.45
C ILE A 54 20.35 -11.64 -20.92
N VAL A 55 20.95 -10.50 -21.24
CA VAL A 55 22.28 -10.08 -20.82
C VAL A 55 22.13 -8.85 -19.95
N THR A 56 22.68 -8.90 -18.74
CA THR A 56 22.64 -7.79 -17.79
C THR A 56 24.03 -7.21 -17.64
N SER A 57 24.17 -5.88 -17.56
CA SER A 57 25.50 -5.25 -17.45
C SER A 57 26.23 -5.52 -16.13
N TRP A 58 25.54 -6.05 -15.11
CA TRP A 58 26.11 -6.39 -13.80
C TRP A 58 26.52 -7.88 -13.67
N SER A 59 26.29 -8.70 -14.70
CA SER A 59 26.65 -10.11 -14.69
C SER A 59 27.35 -10.52 -15.98
N LYS A 60 28.22 -11.52 -15.88
CA LYS A 60 28.81 -12.21 -17.05
C LYS A 60 27.88 -13.29 -17.60
N ASP A 61 26.87 -13.69 -16.83
CA ASP A 61 25.95 -14.75 -17.21
C ASP A 61 24.94 -14.27 -18.25
N THR A 62 24.55 -15.19 -19.13
CA THR A 62 23.43 -14.99 -20.07
C THR A 62 22.31 -15.93 -19.69
N VAL A 63 21.17 -15.37 -19.31
CA VAL A 63 19.95 -16.14 -19.05
C VAL A 63 19.30 -16.47 -20.39
N LYS A 64 18.86 -17.72 -20.57
CA LYS A 64 18.16 -18.16 -21.79
C LYS A 64 16.80 -18.72 -21.42
N VAL A 65 15.78 -18.37 -22.20
CA VAL A 65 14.42 -18.88 -22.07
C VAL A 65 13.79 -19.03 -23.44
N LYS A 66 12.88 -19.99 -23.59
CA LYS A 66 12.14 -20.19 -24.83
C LYS A 66 10.70 -19.73 -24.64
N ALA A 67 10.14 -19.02 -25.60
CA ALA A 67 8.72 -18.72 -25.59
C ALA A 67 7.89 -19.99 -25.79
N ASP A 68 6.79 -20.07 -25.06
CA ASP A 68 5.83 -21.17 -25.15
C ASP A 68 4.97 -21.07 -26.42
N ASN A 69 4.06 -22.03 -26.58
CA ASN A 69 3.13 -22.08 -27.73
C ASN A 69 2.03 -20.99 -27.67
N THR A 70 1.96 -20.22 -26.59
CA THR A 70 1.05 -19.06 -26.42
C THR A 70 1.79 -17.73 -26.57
N SER A 71 3.01 -17.74 -27.13
CA SER A 71 3.86 -16.56 -27.34
C SER A 71 4.33 -15.89 -26.05
N LYS A 72 4.33 -16.59 -24.91
CA LYS A 72 4.78 -16.05 -23.62
C LYS A 72 6.11 -16.64 -23.21
N TRP A 73 6.93 -15.84 -22.52
CA TRP A 73 8.13 -16.33 -21.84
C TRP A 73 8.24 -15.69 -20.47
N THR A 74 8.83 -16.42 -19.53
CA THR A 74 9.12 -15.94 -18.17
C THR A 74 10.40 -16.62 -17.69
N THR A 75 11.28 -15.84 -17.09
CA THR A 75 12.50 -16.33 -16.44
C THR A 75 12.86 -15.45 -15.25
N SER A 76 13.96 -15.74 -14.58
CA SER A 76 14.47 -14.95 -13.47
C SER A 76 15.87 -14.45 -13.74
N ILE A 77 16.15 -13.20 -13.38
CA ILE A 77 17.50 -12.62 -13.37
C ILE A 77 17.95 -12.41 -11.92
N LYS A 78 19.17 -12.84 -11.61
CA LYS A 78 19.78 -12.60 -10.30
C LYS A 78 20.28 -11.15 -10.25
N THR A 79 19.80 -10.39 -9.28
CA THR A 79 20.28 -9.04 -8.98
C THR A 79 21.35 -9.08 -7.90
N ILE A 80 22.26 -8.11 -7.96
CA ILE A 80 23.30 -7.91 -6.94
C ILE A 80 22.86 -6.82 -5.96
N THR A 81 23.77 -6.39 -5.09
CA THR A 81 23.56 -5.26 -4.18
C THR A 81 23.23 -3.98 -4.94
N ALA A 82 22.51 -3.08 -4.28
CA ALA A 82 22.05 -1.82 -4.84
C ALA A 82 23.12 -1.04 -5.60
N GLY A 83 22.70 -0.38 -6.67
CA GLY A 83 23.57 0.42 -7.54
C GLY A 83 22.98 0.66 -8.92
N GLY A 84 23.82 1.11 -9.84
CA GLY A 84 23.46 1.51 -11.19
C GLY A 84 24.07 2.88 -11.53
N PRO A 85 23.73 3.46 -12.70
CA PRO A 85 22.81 2.92 -13.69
C PRO A 85 23.37 1.69 -14.41
N TYR A 86 22.52 0.68 -14.59
CA TYR A 86 22.80 -0.51 -15.37
C TYR A 86 21.97 -0.54 -16.66
N SER A 87 22.25 -1.54 -17.48
CA SER A 87 21.47 -1.88 -18.66
C SER A 87 21.12 -3.36 -18.74
N ILE A 88 20.02 -3.67 -19.43
CA ILE A 88 19.58 -5.03 -19.77
C ILE A 88 19.36 -5.11 -21.28
N GLN A 89 19.93 -6.13 -21.90
CA GLN A 89 19.72 -6.49 -23.30
C GLN A 89 18.90 -7.77 -23.38
N ILE A 90 17.80 -7.72 -24.11
CA ILE A 90 16.93 -8.88 -24.38
C ILE A 90 17.00 -9.13 -25.88
N LEU A 91 17.56 -10.28 -26.24
CA LEU A 91 17.98 -10.64 -27.59
C LEU A 91 17.20 -11.87 -28.08
N GLY A 92 16.53 -11.73 -29.22
CA GLY A 92 15.94 -12.81 -29.97
C GLY A 92 16.00 -12.49 -31.46
N ASN A 93 14.88 -12.55 -32.17
CA ASN A 93 14.74 -12.12 -33.57
C ASN A 93 14.92 -10.61 -33.70
N ASN A 94 14.60 -9.85 -32.65
CA ASN A 94 14.94 -8.44 -32.47
C ASN A 94 15.69 -8.22 -31.16
N LYS A 95 16.14 -6.97 -30.95
CA LYS A 95 16.78 -6.52 -29.72
C LYS A 95 15.90 -5.53 -28.98
N VAL A 96 15.75 -5.72 -27.67
CA VAL A 96 15.22 -4.71 -26.74
C VAL A 96 16.34 -4.31 -25.77
N GLN A 97 16.52 -3.01 -25.59
CA GLN A 97 17.52 -2.42 -24.71
C GLN A 97 16.79 -1.63 -23.63
N LEU A 98 17.06 -1.94 -22.36
CA LEU A 98 16.61 -1.17 -21.21
C LEU A 98 17.84 -0.46 -20.61
N ASN A 99 17.70 0.84 -20.35
CA ASN A 99 18.76 1.73 -19.88
C ASN A 99 18.37 2.37 -18.55
N ASN A 100 19.38 2.88 -17.83
CA ASN A 100 19.19 3.51 -16.52
C ASN A 100 18.43 2.62 -15.53
N VAL A 101 18.73 1.32 -15.54
CA VAL A 101 18.15 0.34 -14.64
C VAL A 101 18.88 0.43 -13.30
N MET A 102 18.16 0.72 -12.22
CA MET A 102 18.72 0.72 -10.88
C MET A 102 18.42 -0.62 -10.20
N LEU A 103 19.34 -1.07 -9.34
CA LEU A 103 19.07 -2.13 -8.37
C LEU A 103 18.86 -1.46 -7.00
N GLY A 104 17.77 -1.79 -6.32
CA GLY A 104 17.39 -1.12 -5.09
C GLY A 104 16.16 -1.75 -4.43
N GLU A 105 15.38 -0.95 -3.71
CA GLU A 105 14.15 -1.39 -3.06
C GLU A 105 12.94 -1.00 -3.89
N VAL A 106 11.98 -1.91 -4.07
CA VAL A 106 10.75 -1.63 -4.83
C VAL A 106 9.53 -1.81 -3.95
N TRP A 107 8.69 -0.78 -3.83
CA TRP A 107 7.49 -0.81 -2.99
C TRP A 107 6.23 -0.50 -3.77
N ILE A 108 5.14 -1.20 -3.46
CA ILE A 108 3.81 -0.86 -3.97
C ILE A 108 3.17 0.16 -3.03
N CYS A 109 2.61 1.24 -3.58
CA CYS A 109 1.82 2.23 -2.86
C CYS A 109 0.38 2.18 -3.37
N SER A 110 -0.54 1.64 -2.57
CA SER A 110 -1.91 1.37 -3.02
C SER A 110 -2.99 1.78 -2.01
N GLY A 111 -4.25 1.77 -2.47
CA GLY A 111 -5.41 2.18 -1.70
C GLY A 111 -6.29 3.18 -2.45
N GLN A 112 -6.94 4.07 -1.71
CA GLN A 112 -7.88 5.04 -2.26
C GLN A 112 -7.33 6.47 -2.29
N SER A 113 -8.19 7.49 -2.18
CA SER A 113 -7.88 8.91 -2.39
C SER A 113 -6.74 9.37 -1.49
N ASN A 114 -6.73 8.96 -0.22
CA ASN A 114 -5.68 9.35 0.71
C ASN A 114 -4.28 8.77 0.38
N MET A 115 -4.20 7.66 -0.38
CA MET A 115 -2.96 7.22 -1.04
C MET A 115 -2.73 7.98 -2.35
N GLU A 116 -3.78 8.24 -3.14
CA GLU A 116 -3.69 8.89 -4.45
C GLU A 116 -3.22 10.35 -4.38
N MET A 117 -3.60 11.08 -3.34
CA MET A 117 -3.38 12.52 -3.19
C MET A 117 -1.95 12.93 -3.53
N SER A 118 -1.82 13.87 -4.45
CA SER A 118 -0.56 14.55 -4.74
C SER A 118 -0.49 15.91 -4.05
N VAL A 119 0.68 16.56 -4.09
CA VAL A 119 0.87 17.92 -3.58
C VAL A 119 -0.07 18.95 -4.21
N ASN A 120 -0.60 18.69 -5.40
CA ASN A 120 -1.55 19.58 -6.09
C ASN A 120 -2.88 19.74 -5.31
N TRP A 121 -3.12 18.88 -4.32
CA TRP A 121 -4.25 18.96 -3.41
C TRP A 121 -4.02 19.95 -2.24
N LYS A 122 -3.05 20.87 -2.40
CA LYS A 122 -2.71 21.91 -1.41
C LYS A 122 -2.36 21.31 -0.05
N LEU A 123 -1.49 20.31 -0.07
CA LEU A 123 -0.98 19.64 1.13
C LEU A 123 -0.16 20.61 1.99
N ILE A 124 -0.05 20.32 3.28
CA ILE A 124 0.87 21.05 4.16
C ILE A 124 2.29 20.87 3.62
N ASN A 125 2.99 21.99 3.41
CA ASN A 125 4.34 22.09 2.82
C ASN A 125 4.45 21.55 1.37
N GLY A 126 3.35 21.21 0.70
CA GLY A 126 3.39 20.48 -0.58
C GLY A 126 4.19 21.17 -1.70
N GLU A 127 4.09 22.50 -1.81
CA GLU A 127 4.81 23.26 -2.84
C GLU A 127 6.33 23.29 -2.59
N GLU A 128 6.75 23.48 -1.34
CA GLU A 128 8.15 23.45 -0.95
C GLU A 128 8.76 22.07 -1.19
N GLU A 129 8.06 21.04 -0.73
CA GLU A 129 8.47 19.64 -0.87
C GLU A 129 8.61 19.23 -2.35
N ALA A 130 7.69 19.69 -3.21
CA ALA A 130 7.75 19.43 -4.64
C ALA A 130 8.88 20.19 -5.33
N ALA A 131 9.12 21.46 -4.98
CA ALA A 131 10.21 22.24 -5.55
C ALA A 131 11.59 21.63 -5.24
N GLN A 132 11.73 20.99 -4.09
CA GLN A 132 12.97 20.33 -3.65
C GLN A 132 13.08 18.87 -4.11
N ALA A 133 12.06 18.31 -4.77
CA ALA A 133 12.00 16.90 -5.15
C ALA A 133 12.87 16.59 -6.38
N ASN A 134 14.20 16.69 -6.25
CA ASN A 134 15.16 16.33 -7.28
C ASN A 134 16.11 15.24 -6.76
N ASN A 135 15.69 13.97 -6.89
CA ASN A 135 16.45 12.84 -6.38
C ASN A 135 16.54 11.70 -7.40
N PRO A 136 17.66 11.60 -8.14
CA PRO A 136 17.85 10.57 -9.15
C PRO A 136 18.11 9.17 -8.56
N ASN A 137 17.89 8.93 -7.27
CA ASN A 137 17.79 7.59 -6.69
C ASN A 137 16.35 7.18 -6.36
N ILE A 138 15.36 8.05 -6.58
CA ILE A 138 13.94 7.69 -6.48
C ILE A 138 13.37 7.51 -7.89
N ARG A 139 12.59 6.46 -8.10
CA ARG A 139 11.88 6.19 -9.36
C ARG A 139 10.41 5.96 -9.09
N ILE A 140 9.57 6.50 -9.97
CA ILE A 140 8.12 6.48 -9.81
C ILE A 140 7.50 5.79 -11.03
N PHE A 141 6.74 4.74 -10.79
CA PHE A 141 5.88 4.07 -11.77
C PHE A 141 4.42 4.29 -11.37
N HIS A 142 3.76 5.26 -11.99
CA HIS A 142 2.38 5.61 -11.66
C HIS A 142 1.42 4.91 -12.62
N VAL A 143 0.64 3.97 -12.09
CA VAL A 143 -0.33 3.17 -12.85
C VAL A 143 -1.57 4.01 -13.18
N GLN A 144 -2.01 3.97 -14.44
CA GLN A 144 -3.23 4.66 -14.85
C GLN A 144 -4.47 4.07 -14.16
N LYS A 145 -5.41 4.96 -13.83
CA LYS A 145 -6.73 4.62 -13.27
C LYS A 145 -7.63 4.02 -14.35
N ILE A 146 -7.50 2.71 -14.52
CA ILE A 146 -8.33 1.90 -15.43
C ILE A 146 -8.88 0.74 -14.62
N GLY A 147 -10.17 0.45 -14.74
CA GLY A 147 -10.80 -0.76 -14.19
C GLY A 147 -11.05 -1.79 -15.29
N ALA A 148 -10.91 -3.07 -14.98
CA ALA A 148 -11.16 -4.15 -15.95
C ALA A 148 -11.88 -5.36 -15.32
N PRO A 149 -12.82 -6.01 -16.04
CA PRO A 149 -13.53 -7.18 -15.52
C PRO A 149 -12.66 -8.45 -15.45
N TYR A 150 -11.51 -8.48 -16.14
CA TYR A 150 -10.59 -9.62 -16.18
C TYR A 150 -9.13 -9.16 -16.04
N PRO A 151 -8.23 -10.01 -15.53
CA PRO A 151 -6.81 -9.68 -15.40
C PRO A 151 -6.19 -9.21 -16.72
N GLN A 152 -5.57 -8.02 -16.67
CA GLN A 152 -4.85 -7.44 -17.78
C GLN A 152 -3.40 -7.89 -17.75
N GLN A 153 -2.80 -8.01 -18.93
CA GLN A 153 -1.41 -8.43 -19.10
C GLN A 153 -0.43 -7.25 -19.11
N ASN A 154 -0.94 -6.02 -19.23
CA ASN A 154 -0.15 -4.81 -19.21
C ASN A 154 -0.92 -3.66 -18.54
N CYS A 155 -0.19 -2.68 -18.00
CA CYS A 155 -0.72 -1.42 -17.50
C CYS A 155 -0.02 -0.27 -18.23
N ASN A 156 -0.75 0.71 -18.74
CA ASN A 156 -0.15 1.81 -19.49
C ASN A 156 0.52 2.81 -18.52
N ALA A 157 1.81 2.67 -18.28
CA ALA A 157 2.60 3.51 -17.39
C ALA A 157 4.09 3.47 -17.80
N ASN A 158 4.88 4.42 -17.29
CA ASN A 158 6.33 4.46 -17.50
C ASN A 158 7.03 4.82 -16.20
N TRP A 159 8.26 4.31 -16.03
CA TRP A 159 9.11 4.74 -14.94
C TRP A 159 9.65 6.15 -15.20
N SER A 160 9.56 7.00 -14.18
CA SER A 160 10.10 8.36 -14.19
C SER A 160 11.15 8.53 -13.11
N VAL A 161 12.18 9.31 -13.41
CA VAL A 161 13.16 9.78 -12.42
C VAL A 161 12.49 10.84 -11.56
N CYS A 162 12.70 10.81 -10.25
CA CYS A 162 12.14 11.81 -9.36
C CYS A 162 12.72 13.21 -9.65
N SER A 163 11.86 14.03 -10.24
CA SER A 163 11.96 15.47 -10.44
C SER A 163 10.75 16.19 -9.80
N PRO A 164 10.78 17.53 -9.67
CA PRO A 164 9.64 18.31 -9.21
C PRO A 164 8.34 18.00 -9.98
N GLU A 165 8.42 17.81 -11.29
CA GLU A 165 7.28 17.49 -12.14
C GLU A 165 6.71 16.10 -11.83
N SER A 166 7.56 15.08 -11.76
CA SER A 166 7.13 13.71 -11.45
C SER A 166 6.56 13.57 -10.04
N MET A 167 7.10 14.34 -9.07
CA MET A 167 6.61 14.36 -7.69
C MET A 167 5.20 14.97 -7.62
N ARG A 168 4.95 16.06 -8.36
CA ARG A 168 3.62 16.67 -8.45
C ARG A 168 2.56 15.74 -9.05
N ALA A 169 2.98 14.85 -9.93
CA ALA A 169 2.13 13.90 -10.62
C ALA A 169 1.96 12.56 -9.88
N THR A 170 2.48 12.40 -8.65
CA THR A 170 2.45 11.13 -7.93
C THR A 170 1.84 11.23 -6.52
N SER A 171 1.66 10.07 -5.88
CA SER A 171 1.24 9.96 -4.48
C SER A 171 2.23 10.69 -3.57
N ALA A 172 1.76 11.70 -2.83
CA ALA A 172 2.58 12.41 -1.86
C ALA A 172 3.00 11.47 -0.71
N THR A 173 2.08 10.67 -0.19
CA THR A 173 2.36 9.66 0.85
C THR A 173 3.43 8.67 0.38
N GLY A 174 3.28 8.13 -0.83
CA GLY A 174 4.23 7.20 -1.43
C GLY A 174 5.60 7.84 -1.69
N TYR A 175 5.63 9.09 -2.15
CA TYR A 175 6.87 9.85 -2.32
C TYR A 175 7.61 10.06 -0.99
N PHE A 176 6.92 10.54 0.05
CA PHE A 176 7.55 10.79 1.34
C PHE A 176 8.06 9.51 1.99
N PHE A 177 7.31 8.40 1.85
CA PHE A 177 7.77 7.07 2.22
C PHE A 177 9.08 6.69 1.49
N ALA A 178 9.09 6.82 0.15
CA ALA A 178 10.26 6.49 -0.67
C ALA A 178 11.48 7.34 -0.33
N ARG A 179 11.26 8.63 -0.08
CA ARG A 179 12.33 9.57 0.29
C ARG A 179 12.99 9.19 1.60
N GLU A 180 12.19 8.91 2.64
CA GLU A 180 12.70 8.52 3.94
C GLU A 180 13.49 7.19 3.85
N LEU A 181 12.97 6.21 3.12
CA LEU A 181 13.70 4.97 2.84
C LEU A 181 15.02 5.25 2.11
N GLN A 182 14.99 6.03 1.04
CA GLN A 182 16.16 6.34 0.23
C GLN A 182 17.24 7.03 1.06
N GLN A 183 16.87 8.01 1.90
CA GLN A 183 17.79 8.74 2.75
C GLN A 183 18.41 7.86 3.85
N LYS A 184 17.64 6.95 4.45
CA LYS A 184 18.07 6.11 5.57
C LYS A 184 18.82 4.85 5.15
N LEU A 185 18.46 4.29 4.00
CA LEU A 185 19.12 3.10 3.43
C LEU A 185 20.28 3.46 2.50
N ASN A 186 20.27 4.66 1.93
CA ASN A 186 21.21 5.12 0.91
C ASN A 186 21.30 4.18 -0.31
N VAL A 187 20.14 3.69 -0.77
CA VAL A 187 19.99 2.84 -1.96
C VAL A 187 18.92 3.42 -2.89
N PRO A 188 18.91 3.07 -4.19
CA PRO A 188 17.79 3.43 -5.06
C PRO A 188 16.47 2.88 -4.54
N VAL A 189 15.40 3.66 -4.65
CA VAL A 189 14.03 3.26 -4.25
C VAL A 189 13.07 3.50 -5.40
N GLY A 190 12.40 2.44 -5.83
CA GLY A 190 11.29 2.50 -6.78
C GLY A 190 9.95 2.40 -6.05
N ILE A 191 8.99 3.23 -6.43
CA ILE A 191 7.59 3.07 -6.02
C ILE A 191 6.68 2.81 -7.21
N ILE A 192 5.80 1.81 -7.06
CA ILE A 192 4.71 1.51 -7.97
C ILE A 192 3.43 2.05 -7.32
N VAL A 193 2.90 3.15 -7.87
CA VAL A 193 1.70 3.80 -7.34
C VAL A 193 0.48 3.27 -8.08
N ALA A 194 -0.40 2.59 -7.35
CA ALA A 194 -1.65 2.03 -7.83
C ALA A 194 -2.77 2.38 -6.84
N ALA A 195 -3.35 3.57 -6.98
CA ALA A 195 -4.37 4.09 -6.06
C ALA A 195 -5.51 4.79 -6.82
N TRP A 196 -6.74 4.68 -6.31
CA TRP A 196 -7.92 5.33 -6.89
C TRP A 196 -8.94 5.72 -5.82
N GLY A 197 -9.21 7.02 -5.70
CA GLY A 197 -10.23 7.62 -4.84
C GLY A 197 -11.61 7.01 -4.92
N GLY A 198 -12.26 6.94 -3.74
CA GLY A 198 -13.63 6.43 -3.59
C GLY A 198 -13.74 4.90 -3.55
N THR A 199 -12.68 4.16 -3.89
CA THR A 199 -12.77 2.71 -4.06
C THR A 199 -12.79 1.93 -2.74
N PRO A 200 -13.66 0.91 -2.62
CA PRO A 200 -13.66 -0.01 -1.48
C PRO A 200 -12.54 -1.06 -1.65
N ALA A 201 -12.12 -1.73 -0.58
CA ALA A 201 -11.03 -2.71 -0.64
C ALA A 201 -11.32 -3.91 -1.56
N GLU A 202 -12.60 -4.24 -1.79
CA GLU A 202 -13.05 -5.36 -2.62
C GLU A 202 -12.57 -5.28 -4.07
N VAL A 203 -12.42 -4.08 -4.64
CA VAL A 203 -11.98 -3.93 -6.03
C VAL A 203 -10.51 -4.32 -6.23
N TRP A 204 -9.75 -4.45 -5.14
CA TRP A 204 -8.31 -4.73 -5.11
C TRP A 204 -7.98 -6.21 -4.83
N ILE A 205 -9.00 -7.07 -4.78
CA ILE A 205 -8.88 -8.51 -4.55
C ILE A 205 -9.49 -9.24 -5.74
N GLU A 206 -8.85 -10.30 -6.24
CA GLU A 206 -9.43 -11.14 -7.27
C GLU A 206 -10.88 -11.53 -6.93
N LYS A 207 -11.80 -11.27 -7.88
CA LYS A 207 -13.24 -11.43 -7.70
C LYS A 207 -13.63 -12.80 -7.13
N SER A 208 -12.98 -13.86 -7.61
CA SER A 208 -13.26 -15.24 -7.21
C SER A 208 -13.01 -15.46 -5.70
N LEU A 209 -12.03 -14.79 -5.10
CA LEU A 209 -11.69 -14.92 -3.67
C LEU A 209 -12.74 -14.28 -2.76
N ILE A 210 -13.43 -13.26 -3.26
CA ILE A 210 -14.57 -12.66 -2.56
C ILE A 210 -15.81 -13.54 -2.74
N GLU A 211 -16.12 -13.95 -3.97
CA GLU A 211 -17.35 -14.69 -4.28
C GLU A 211 -17.36 -16.10 -3.70
N ASN A 212 -16.21 -16.77 -3.61
CA ASN A 212 -16.08 -18.10 -3.05
C ASN A 212 -16.00 -18.10 -1.51
N ASN A 213 -15.85 -16.94 -0.87
CA ASN A 213 -15.90 -16.82 0.59
C ASN A 213 -17.33 -16.43 1.01
N PRO A 214 -18.08 -17.30 1.74
CA PRO A 214 -19.48 -17.04 2.07
C PRO A 214 -19.72 -15.76 2.88
N VAL A 215 -18.77 -15.38 3.76
CA VAL A 215 -18.88 -14.18 4.60
C VAL A 215 -18.64 -12.93 3.74
N LEU A 216 -17.56 -12.92 2.95
CA LEU A 216 -17.26 -11.79 2.08
C LEU A 216 -18.31 -11.63 0.99
N ASN A 217 -18.74 -12.71 0.33
CA ASN A 217 -19.73 -12.62 -0.76
C ASN A 217 -21.07 -12.07 -0.28
N LYS A 218 -21.52 -12.45 0.92
CA LYS A 218 -22.79 -11.96 1.50
C LYS A 218 -22.74 -10.48 1.83
N SER A 219 -21.59 -9.98 2.27
CA SER A 219 -21.42 -8.64 2.80
C SER A 219 -20.60 -7.73 1.88
N LYS A 220 -20.25 -8.15 0.65
CA LYS A 220 -19.42 -7.35 -0.25
C LYS A 220 -20.04 -5.98 -0.54
N TYR A 221 -19.19 -5.00 -0.80
CA TYR A 221 -19.63 -3.72 -1.32
C TYR A 221 -20.43 -3.88 -2.63
N THR A 222 -21.57 -3.21 -2.74
CA THR A 222 -22.46 -3.26 -3.92
C THR A 222 -22.88 -1.88 -4.43
N GLU A 223 -22.35 -0.81 -3.86
CA GLU A 223 -22.69 0.53 -4.34
C GLU A 223 -21.91 0.83 -5.62
N HIS A 224 -22.61 1.44 -6.58
CA HIS A 224 -22.05 1.85 -7.86
C HIS A 224 -22.01 3.37 -7.94
N PHE A 225 -20.87 3.90 -8.37
CA PHE A 225 -20.65 5.32 -8.59
C PHE A 225 -20.08 5.54 -9.98
N ASP A 226 -20.50 6.60 -10.66
CA ASP A 226 -20.00 6.91 -12.01
C ASP A 226 -18.50 7.31 -12.01
N GLY A 227 -17.96 7.71 -10.86
CA GLY A 227 -16.61 8.26 -10.73
C GLY A 227 -15.49 7.26 -10.40
N TRP A 228 -15.83 6.05 -9.94
CA TRP A 228 -14.85 5.03 -9.55
C TRP A 228 -15.50 3.63 -9.53
N PRO A 229 -14.72 2.56 -9.74
CA PRO A 229 -15.27 1.21 -9.71
C PRO A 229 -15.64 0.77 -8.30
N GLY A 230 -16.72 -0.01 -8.20
CA GLY A 230 -17.18 -0.69 -6.97
C GLY A 230 -17.17 -2.21 -7.06
N ASP A 231 -17.02 -2.79 -8.26
CA ASP A 231 -17.08 -4.23 -8.47
C ASP A 231 -15.81 -4.94 -8.01
N ALA A 232 -15.99 -6.07 -7.33
CA ALA A 232 -14.88 -6.90 -6.84
C ALA A 232 -13.88 -7.23 -7.96
N GLY A 233 -12.59 -7.07 -7.65
CA GLY A 233 -11.46 -7.38 -8.52
C GLY A 233 -11.21 -6.44 -9.69
N THR A 234 -12.04 -5.43 -9.94
CA THR A 234 -11.86 -4.61 -11.14
C THR A 234 -10.55 -3.83 -11.18
N LEU A 235 -10.03 -3.39 -10.04
CA LEU A 235 -8.73 -2.70 -9.98
C LEU A 235 -7.57 -3.64 -9.75
N TYR A 236 -7.76 -4.75 -9.05
CA TYR A 236 -6.76 -5.82 -9.03
C TYR A 236 -6.37 -6.21 -10.46
N ASN A 237 -7.38 -6.44 -11.30
CA ASN A 237 -7.21 -6.91 -12.67
C ASN A 237 -6.36 -5.98 -13.56
N SER A 238 -6.50 -4.68 -13.44
CA SER A 238 -5.88 -3.69 -14.33
C SER A 238 -4.77 -2.87 -13.68
N MET A 239 -4.74 -2.80 -12.34
CA MET A 239 -3.80 -1.98 -11.59
C MET A 239 -2.84 -2.75 -10.70
N ILE A 240 -3.00 -4.07 -10.54
CA ILE A 240 -2.08 -4.93 -9.76
C ILE A 240 -1.57 -6.09 -10.61
N ALA A 241 -2.47 -6.91 -11.15
CA ALA A 241 -2.16 -8.10 -11.95
C ALA A 241 -1.16 -7.86 -13.09
N PRO A 242 -1.15 -6.71 -13.80
CA PRO A 242 -0.21 -6.49 -14.91
C PRO A 242 1.27 -6.50 -14.55
N PHE A 243 1.62 -6.23 -13.29
CA PHE A 243 2.99 -6.29 -12.81
C PHE A 243 3.23 -7.42 -11.82
N VAL A 244 2.29 -8.36 -11.67
CA VAL A 244 2.58 -9.63 -10.99
C VAL A 244 3.41 -10.50 -11.93
N PRO A 245 4.54 -11.13 -11.51
CA PRO A 245 5.14 -11.15 -10.16
C PRO A 245 6.45 -10.32 -10.08
N TYR A 246 6.40 -9.03 -10.37
CA TYR A 246 7.57 -8.13 -10.30
C TYR A 246 8.23 -8.20 -8.92
N GLY A 247 9.57 -8.11 -8.89
CA GLY A 247 10.30 -8.17 -7.62
C GLY A 247 10.03 -6.94 -6.76
N ILE A 248 9.41 -7.14 -5.59
CA ILE A 248 9.10 -6.08 -4.61
C ILE A 248 9.68 -6.38 -3.22
N ALA A 249 9.98 -5.34 -2.45
CA ALA A 249 10.35 -5.37 -1.04
C ALA A 249 9.13 -5.44 -0.13
N GLY A 250 8.04 -4.76 -0.49
CA GLY A 250 6.79 -4.76 0.27
C GLY A 250 5.71 -3.87 -0.33
N ALA A 251 4.64 -3.66 0.44
CA ALA A 251 3.54 -2.78 0.07
C ALA A 251 3.14 -1.85 1.22
N ILE A 252 2.72 -0.63 0.86
CA ILE A 252 2.01 0.29 1.74
C ILE A 252 0.59 0.54 1.25
N TRP A 253 -0.35 0.65 2.19
CA TRP A 253 -1.78 0.69 1.91
C TRP A 253 -2.50 1.78 2.70
N TYR A 254 -3.23 2.66 2.01
CA TYR A 254 -4.05 3.68 2.67
C TYR A 254 -5.46 3.68 2.08
N GLN A 255 -6.32 2.95 2.76
CA GLN A 255 -7.71 2.76 2.38
C GLN A 255 -8.53 2.38 3.62
N GLY A 256 -9.82 2.67 3.55
CA GLY A 256 -10.80 2.18 4.49
C GLY A 256 -12.05 3.03 4.51
N GLU A 257 -11.95 4.30 4.12
CA GLU A 257 -13.02 5.27 4.29
C GLU A 257 -14.31 4.87 3.56
N SER A 258 -14.19 4.21 2.40
CA SER A 258 -15.34 3.66 1.65
C SER A 258 -15.94 2.40 2.27
N ASN A 259 -15.20 1.70 3.14
CA ASN A 259 -15.66 0.51 3.86
C ASN A 259 -16.18 0.82 5.27
N CYS A 260 -16.28 2.09 5.70
CA CYS A 260 -16.84 2.45 7.01
C CYS A 260 -18.24 1.84 7.23
N GLY A 261 -19.11 1.84 6.21
CA GLY A 261 -20.44 1.22 6.29
C GLY A 261 -20.42 -0.32 6.32
N ASN A 262 -19.30 -0.94 5.95
CA ASN A 262 -19.10 -2.38 5.83
C ASN A 262 -17.95 -2.89 6.71
N TYR A 263 -17.71 -2.21 7.83
CA TYR A 263 -16.61 -2.54 8.74
C TYR A 263 -16.59 -4.00 9.24
N PRO A 264 -17.71 -4.73 9.49
CA PRO A 264 -17.65 -6.03 10.17
C PRO A 264 -16.79 -7.09 9.47
N ILE A 265 -16.61 -6.97 8.16
CA ILE A 265 -15.80 -7.90 7.36
C ILE A 265 -14.40 -7.37 7.04
N TYR A 266 -14.07 -6.14 7.42
CA TYR A 266 -12.88 -5.46 6.92
C TYR A 266 -11.57 -6.16 7.29
N SER A 267 -11.44 -6.69 8.52
CA SER A 267 -10.24 -7.45 8.91
C SER A 267 -10.08 -8.74 8.08
N MET A 268 -11.17 -9.41 7.72
CA MET A 268 -11.14 -10.60 6.87
C MET A 268 -10.80 -10.22 5.42
N LEU A 269 -11.31 -9.09 4.95
CA LEU A 269 -11.03 -8.54 3.63
C LEU A 269 -9.55 -8.17 3.48
N MET A 270 -8.99 -7.46 4.46
CA MET A 270 -7.55 -7.15 4.52
C MET A 270 -6.69 -8.40 4.54
N LYS A 271 -7.07 -9.42 5.33
CA LYS A 271 -6.36 -10.71 5.34
C LYS A 271 -6.37 -11.35 3.95
N THR A 272 -7.53 -11.40 3.30
CA THR A 272 -7.69 -11.97 1.96
C THR A 272 -6.85 -11.23 0.92
N LEU A 273 -6.84 -9.89 0.97
CA LEU A 273 -6.04 -9.04 0.09
C LEU A 273 -4.54 -9.30 0.25
N ILE A 274 -4.05 -9.29 1.49
CA ILE A 274 -2.62 -9.42 1.78
C ILE A 274 -2.13 -10.82 1.43
N GLU A 275 -2.88 -11.85 1.81
CA GLU A 275 -2.53 -13.25 1.51
C GLU A 275 -2.57 -13.55 0.01
N SER A 276 -3.55 -13.01 -0.73
CA SER A 276 -3.63 -13.20 -2.18
C SER A 276 -2.47 -12.52 -2.91
N TRP A 277 -2.15 -11.27 -2.56
CA TRP A 277 -1.01 -10.58 -3.18
C TRP A 277 0.30 -11.30 -2.86
N ARG A 278 0.51 -11.77 -1.63
CA ARG A 278 1.71 -12.56 -1.29
C ARG A 278 1.81 -13.84 -2.12
N ALA A 279 0.68 -14.51 -2.38
CA ALA A 279 0.63 -15.70 -3.23
C ALA A 279 0.97 -15.37 -4.69
N ASP A 280 0.37 -14.31 -5.24
CA ASP A 280 0.54 -13.84 -6.62
C ASP A 280 2.00 -13.46 -6.91
N PHE A 281 2.59 -12.65 -6.03
CA PHE A 281 4.00 -12.26 -6.09
C PHE A 281 4.96 -13.37 -5.67
N LYS A 282 4.44 -14.50 -5.19
CA LYS A 282 5.21 -15.66 -4.70
C LYS A 282 6.24 -15.26 -3.64
N LYS A 283 5.86 -14.32 -2.77
CA LYS A 283 6.74 -13.75 -1.74
C LYS A 283 5.93 -13.34 -0.52
N ASP A 284 6.36 -13.77 0.65
CA ASP A 284 5.81 -13.34 1.93
C ASP A 284 6.45 -12.01 2.39
N PHE A 285 6.03 -10.92 1.74
CA PHE A 285 6.57 -9.56 1.91
C PHE A 285 5.83 -8.74 2.99
N PRO A 286 6.50 -7.77 3.63
CA PRO A 286 5.89 -6.85 4.59
C PRO A 286 4.78 -5.98 4.00
N PHE A 287 3.70 -5.79 4.76
CA PHE A 287 2.53 -5.02 4.35
C PHE A 287 2.12 -4.00 5.43
N TYR A 288 2.35 -2.72 5.19
CA TYR A 288 2.07 -1.67 6.18
C TYR A 288 0.89 -0.79 5.76
N PHE A 289 -0.06 -0.55 6.65
CA PHE A 289 -1.26 0.20 6.30
C PHE A 289 -1.55 1.35 7.26
N VAL A 290 -2.40 2.27 6.83
CA VAL A 290 -2.75 3.48 7.57
C VAL A 290 -4.13 3.32 8.20
N GLN A 291 -4.23 3.52 9.52
CA GLN A 291 -5.52 3.63 10.20
C GLN A 291 -6.26 4.85 9.65
N ILE A 292 -7.54 4.74 9.29
CA ILE A 292 -8.25 5.90 8.72
C ILE A 292 -8.31 7.07 9.70
N ALA A 293 -8.32 8.28 9.15
CA ALA A 293 -8.31 9.50 9.92
C ALA A 293 -9.67 9.78 10.57
N PRO A 294 -9.70 10.44 11.74
CA PRO A 294 -10.90 11.08 12.26
C PRO A 294 -11.58 11.99 11.23
N TYR A 295 -12.86 11.77 10.96
CA TYR A 295 -13.68 12.55 10.03
C TYR A 295 -15.15 12.53 10.47
N THR A 296 -15.86 13.64 10.26
CA THR A 296 -17.26 13.79 10.69
C THR A 296 -18.22 13.22 9.65
N TYR A 297 -18.53 11.93 9.75
CA TYR A 297 -19.43 11.19 8.84
C TYR A 297 -20.93 11.51 9.01
N GLY A 298 -21.30 12.39 9.95
CA GLY A 298 -22.69 12.69 10.28
C GLY A 298 -23.33 11.66 11.23
N PRO A 299 -24.66 11.59 11.33
CA PRO A 299 -25.34 10.82 12.39
C PRO A 299 -25.16 9.30 12.31
N ASN A 300 -24.75 8.78 11.16
CA ASN A 300 -24.61 7.35 10.89
C ASN A 300 -23.15 6.91 10.71
N GLY A 301 -22.18 7.71 11.14
CA GLY A 301 -20.78 7.33 11.09
C GLY A 301 -20.46 6.08 11.91
N LYS A 302 -19.43 5.36 11.46
CA LYS A 302 -18.98 4.06 11.98
C LYS A 302 -17.46 3.91 11.87
N ALA A 303 -16.74 5.02 11.75
CA ALA A 303 -15.30 4.99 11.48
C ALA A 303 -14.51 4.38 12.65
N GLU A 304 -14.98 4.52 13.89
CA GLU A 304 -14.42 3.88 15.07
C GLU A 304 -14.38 2.35 14.96
N TYR A 305 -15.44 1.74 14.42
CA TYR A 305 -15.49 0.30 14.23
C TYR A 305 -14.60 -0.15 13.07
N LEU A 306 -14.46 0.65 12.02
CA LEU A 306 -13.48 0.35 10.99
C LEU A 306 -12.04 0.43 11.52
N ARG A 307 -11.73 1.45 12.34
CA ARG A 307 -10.40 1.58 12.97
C ARG A 307 -10.10 0.41 13.90
N GLU A 308 -11.10 -0.11 14.61
CA GLU A 308 -11.00 -1.36 15.40
C GLU A 308 -10.66 -2.57 14.50
N GLN A 309 -11.26 -2.66 13.31
CA GLN A 309 -10.98 -3.73 12.35
C GLN A 309 -9.60 -3.61 11.70
N GLN A 310 -9.12 -2.39 11.47
CA GLN A 310 -7.75 -2.13 11.04
C GLN A 310 -6.75 -2.54 12.13
N GLU A 311 -7.04 -2.24 13.40
CA GLU A 311 -6.21 -2.71 14.52
C GLU A 311 -6.20 -4.24 14.61
N LEU A 312 -7.36 -4.89 14.47
CA LEU A 312 -7.47 -6.36 14.45
C LEU A 312 -6.64 -6.97 13.31
N ALA A 313 -6.72 -6.41 12.10
CA ALA A 313 -5.92 -6.85 10.97
C ALA A 313 -4.41 -6.75 11.27
N SER A 314 -3.98 -5.69 11.95
CA SER A 314 -2.56 -5.48 12.30
C SER A 314 -2.03 -6.50 13.29
N LYS A 315 -2.89 -6.98 14.21
CA LYS A 315 -2.55 -7.97 15.24
C LYS A 315 -2.59 -9.41 14.73
N THR A 316 -3.40 -9.67 13.70
CA THR A 316 -3.71 -11.04 13.25
C THR A 316 -3.01 -11.46 11.95
N ILE A 317 -2.60 -10.50 11.13
CA ILE A 317 -1.94 -10.78 9.84
C ILE A 317 -0.41 -10.69 10.03
N PRO A 318 0.34 -11.79 9.87
CA PRO A 318 1.80 -11.77 10.04
C PRO A 318 2.49 -10.82 9.06
N LYS A 319 3.66 -10.28 9.45
CA LYS A 319 4.44 -9.31 8.66
C LYS A 319 3.61 -8.12 8.18
N SER A 320 2.65 -7.70 8.99
CA SER A 320 1.84 -6.53 8.73
C SER A 320 1.94 -5.55 9.90
N GLY A 321 1.63 -4.29 9.63
CA GLY A 321 1.68 -3.22 10.63
C GLY A 321 0.74 -2.08 10.27
N MET A 322 0.32 -1.34 11.28
CA MET A 322 -0.61 -0.22 11.13
C MET A 322 0.01 1.04 11.70
N VAL A 323 0.02 2.11 10.91
CA VAL A 323 0.34 3.45 11.42
C VAL A 323 -0.94 4.15 11.84
N VAL A 324 -0.97 4.66 13.07
CA VAL A 324 -2.05 5.51 13.57
C VAL A 324 -1.74 6.94 13.13
N ILE A 325 -2.75 7.68 12.67
CA ILE A 325 -2.60 9.05 12.14
C ILE A 325 -3.68 10.00 12.68
N SER A 326 -4.34 9.63 13.78
CA SER A 326 -5.48 10.38 14.33
C SER A 326 -5.11 11.79 14.84
N ASP A 327 -3.82 12.06 15.02
CA ASP A 327 -3.25 13.37 15.35
C ASP A 327 -2.84 14.20 14.13
N LEU A 328 -2.79 13.61 12.93
CA LEU A 328 -2.36 14.27 11.69
C LEU A 328 -3.53 14.92 10.92
N VAL A 329 -4.67 15.15 11.60
CA VAL A 329 -5.90 15.71 11.02
C VAL A 329 -5.97 17.21 11.27
N ASP A 330 -5.90 18.00 10.20
CA ASP A 330 -6.01 19.46 10.24
C ASP A 330 -7.46 19.95 10.33
N ASN A 331 -8.40 19.18 9.79
CA ASN A 331 -9.82 19.51 9.81
C ASN A 331 -10.67 18.24 9.79
N VAL A 332 -11.40 17.95 10.88
CA VAL A 332 -12.28 16.77 10.97
C VAL A 332 -13.53 16.84 10.09
N LYS A 333 -13.74 17.95 9.37
CA LYS A 333 -14.76 18.09 8.32
C LYS A 333 -14.20 17.84 6.91
N ASP A 334 -12.92 17.53 6.79
CA ASP A 334 -12.29 17.09 5.56
C ASP A 334 -11.80 15.66 5.73
N ILE A 335 -12.26 14.76 4.87
CA ILE A 335 -11.90 13.34 4.90
C ILE A 335 -10.46 13.11 4.41
N HIS A 336 -9.81 14.16 3.90
CA HIS A 336 -8.48 14.12 3.31
C HIS A 336 -7.46 14.93 4.13
N PRO A 337 -6.87 14.36 5.20
CA PRO A 337 -5.85 15.05 5.98
C PRO A 337 -4.67 15.49 5.12
N LYS A 338 -4.21 16.74 5.32
CA LYS A 338 -3.21 17.37 4.47
C LYS A 338 -1.77 17.05 4.85
N ASN A 339 -1.50 16.54 6.06
CA ASN A 339 -0.16 16.18 6.49
C ASN A 339 0.25 14.78 5.96
N LYS A 340 0.53 14.67 4.66
CA LYS A 340 0.99 13.41 4.05
C LYS A 340 2.45 13.08 4.33
N LEU A 341 3.24 14.09 4.70
CA LEU A 341 4.65 13.92 5.03
C LEU A 341 4.84 13.04 6.26
N ASP A 342 4.13 13.32 7.35
CA ASP A 342 4.25 12.52 8.57
C ASP A 342 3.61 11.14 8.42
N VAL A 343 2.59 10.98 7.57
CA VAL A 343 2.05 9.65 7.20
C VAL A 343 3.13 8.82 6.50
N GLY A 344 3.80 9.37 5.49
CA GLY A 344 4.89 8.71 4.77
C GLY A 344 6.06 8.35 5.69
N LYS A 345 6.44 9.27 6.60
CA LYS A 345 7.48 9.03 7.62
C LYS A 345 7.13 7.89 8.57
N ARG A 346 5.89 7.80 9.05
CA ARG A 346 5.46 6.70 9.94
C ARG A 346 5.50 5.35 9.21
N LEU A 347 5.06 5.30 7.96
CA LEU A 347 5.16 4.09 7.13
C LEU A 347 6.62 3.69 6.90
N ALA A 348 7.49 4.67 6.64
CA ALA A 348 8.92 4.43 6.45
C ALA A 348 9.58 3.95 7.74
N ALA A 349 9.25 4.51 8.89
CA ALA A 349 9.76 4.06 10.19
C ALA A 349 9.38 2.60 10.48
N TYR A 350 8.16 2.19 10.12
CA TYR A 350 7.74 0.78 10.16
C TYR A 350 8.61 -0.10 9.26
N ALA A 351 8.78 0.28 7.99
CA ALA A 351 9.61 -0.49 7.06
C ALA A 351 11.09 -0.56 7.47
N LEU A 352 11.67 0.55 7.89
CA LEU A 352 13.05 0.63 8.38
C LEU A 352 13.27 -0.27 9.59
N SER A 353 12.33 -0.29 10.54
CA SER A 353 12.44 -1.10 11.77
C SER A 353 12.16 -2.58 11.54
N GLU A 354 11.04 -2.89 10.88
CA GLU A 354 10.54 -4.27 10.76
C GLU A 354 11.15 -5.02 9.57
N THR A 355 11.38 -4.33 8.44
CA THR A 355 11.96 -4.95 7.24
C THR A 355 13.48 -4.85 7.23
N TYR A 356 14.02 -3.65 7.45
CA TYR A 356 15.45 -3.38 7.29
C TYR A 356 16.24 -3.41 8.61
N LYS A 357 15.56 -3.67 9.73
CA LYS A 357 16.16 -3.80 11.08
C LYS A 357 17.00 -2.61 11.51
N GLN A 358 16.68 -1.41 11.02
CA GLN A 358 17.25 -0.16 11.49
C GLN A 358 16.61 0.25 12.82
N ASN A 359 17.40 0.86 13.71
CA ASN A 359 16.88 1.40 14.95
C ASN A 359 16.23 2.76 14.71
N MET A 360 14.89 2.80 14.71
CA MET A 360 14.10 4.03 14.58
C MET A 360 13.52 4.53 15.92
N GLY A 361 13.87 3.92 17.04
CA GLY A 361 13.19 4.17 18.33
C GLY A 361 11.75 3.62 18.34
N GLU A 362 10.83 4.32 18.99
CA GLU A 362 9.40 3.97 18.95
C GLU A 362 8.76 4.40 17.62
N TYR A 363 8.32 3.42 16.83
CA TYR A 363 7.61 3.62 15.56
C TYR A 363 6.18 3.07 15.58
N LYS A 364 5.81 2.34 16.65
CA LYS A 364 4.47 1.83 16.89
C LYS A 364 3.76 2.75 17.86
N SER A 365 2.54 3.15 17.51
CA SER A 365 1.69 3.91 18.44
C SER A 365 1.37 3.08 19.68
N PRO A 366 1.27 3.71 20.86
CA PRO A 366 0.75 3.02 22.03
C PRO A 366 -0.63 2.43 21.78
N SER A 367 -0.81 1.17 22.14
CA SER A 367 -2.07 0.44 21.90
C SER A 367 -2.57 -0.22 23.18
N PHE A 368 -3.89 -0.24 23.35
CA PHE A 368 -4.54 -0.90 24.48
C PHE A 368 -4.05 -2.35 24.62
N GLU A 369 -3.55 -2.68 25.80
CA GLU A 369 -3.04 -4.02 26.14
C GLU A 369 -3.95 -4.71 27.16
N SER A 370 -4.24 -4.05 28.27
CA SER A 370 -5.07 -4.64 29.33
C SER A 370 -5.84 -3.59 30.13
N MET A 371 -6.92 -4.08 30.76
CA MET A 371 -7.75 -3.33 31.69
C MET A 371 -7.83 -4.09 33.00
N ASN A 372 -7.57 -3.41 34.12
CA ASN A 372 -7.77 -3.93 35.47
C ASN A 372 -8.62 -2.95 36.28
N ILE A 373 -9.62 -3.45 37.01
CA ILE A 373 -10.53 -2.62 37.80
C ILE A 373 -10.20 -2.80 39.28
N VAL A 374 -9.88 -1.69 39.95
CA VAL A 374 -9.59 -1.66 41.39
C VAL A 374 -10.57 -0.69 42.05
N LYS A 375 -11.57 -1.25 42.73
CA LYS A 375 -12.70 -0.49 43.31
C LYS A 375 -13.43 0.32 42.22
N ASP A 376 -13.40 1.64 42.31
CA ASP A 376 -14.07 2.59 41.42
C ASP A 376 -13.14 3.17 40.32
N LYS A 377 -11.95 2.58 40.16
CA LYS A 377 -10.93 3.03 39.20
C LYS A 377 -10.59 1.93 38.20
N VAL A 378 -10.42 2.34 36.95
CA VAL A 378 -10.00 1.48 35.85
C VAL A 378 -8.56 1.82 35.49
N HIS A 379 -7.67 0.86 35.62
CA HIS A 379 -6.27 0.95 35.22
C HIS A 379 -6.12 0.35 33.82
N ILE A 380 -5.72 1.17 32.86
CA ILE A 380 -5.49 0.78 31.47
C ILE A 380 -3.99 0.75 31.21
N THR A 381 -3.46 -0.38 30.76
CA THR A 381 -2.06 -0.52 30.37
C THR A 381 -1.94 -0.44 28.85
N PHE A 382 -0.93 0.28 28.38
CA PHE A 382 -0.61 0.41 26.96
C PHE A 382 0.69 -0.31 26.62
N SER A 383 0.62 -1.09 25.55
CA SER A 383 1.80 -1.58 24.83
C SER A 383 2.44 -0.43 24.03
N HIS A 384 3.69 -0.61 23.60
CA HIS A 384 4.42 0.36 22.75
C HIS A 384 4.53 1.78 23.34
N ALA A 385 4.65 1.88 24.67
CA ALA A 385 4.88 3.12 25.40
C ALA A 385 6.03 2.93 26.41
N THR A 386 7.16 2.42 25.94
CA THR A 386 8.29 2.03 26.80
C THR A 386 8.91 3.20 27.55
N GLU A 387 8.96 4.38 26.92
CA GLU A 387 9.40 5.61 27.58
C GLU A 387 8.26 6.33 28.32
N GLY A 388 7.07 5.73 28.37
CA GLY A 388 5.88 6.30 29.01
C GLY A 388 5.05 7.21 28.10
N LEU A 389 3.95 7.68 28.67
CA LEU A 389 2.95 8.50 28.00
C LEU A 389 3.01 9.96 28.48
N ARG A 390 2.60 10.87 27.60
CA ARG A 390 2.42 12.29 27.90
C ARG A 390 1.09 12.78 27.35
N CYS A 391 0.54 13.80 28.01
CA CYS A 391 -0.69 14.48 27.59
C CYS A 391 -0.34 15.86 27.02
N THR A 392 -0.97 16.27 25.93
CA THR A 392 -0.81 17.63 25.39
C THR A 392 -1.61 18.68 26.16
N GLY A 393 -2.69 18.26 26.84
CA GLY A 393 -3.46 19.09 27.77
C GLY A 393 -2.99 18.99 29.23
N LYS A 394 -3.68 19.70 30.13
CA LYS A 394 -3.42 19.64 31.59
C LYS A 394 -3.60 18.23 32.17
N SER A 395 -4.53 17.46 31.62
CA SER A 395 -4.83 16.08 31.98
C SER A 395 -5.55 15.42 30.80
N PRO A 396 -5.47 14.09 30.63
CA PRO A 396 -6.22 13.42 29.58
C PRO A 396 -7.73 13.63 29.74
N SER A 397 -8.38 13.91 28.62
CA SER A 397 -9.75 14.42 28.55
C SER A 397 -10.66 13.65 27.58
N LYS A 398 -10.11 12.68 26.85
CA LYS A 398 -10.83 11.92 25.80
C LYS A 398 -11.28 10.52 26.22
N PHE A 399 -11.25 10.23 27.52
CA PHE A 399 -11.77 8.98 28.06
C PHE A 399 -13.26 9.06 28.39
N MET A 400 -13.98 8.02 28.01
CA MET A 400 -15.34 7.76 28.44
C MET A 400 -15.35 6.50 29.31
N ILE A 401 -16.20 6.46 30.33
CA ILE A 401 -16.32 5.35 31.30
C ILE A 401 -17.81 5.01 31.50
N ALA A 402 -18.13 3.72 31.62
CA ALA A 402 -19.49 3.22 31.82
C ALA A 402 -19.54 2.14 32.91
N GLY A 403 -20.69 2.05 33.58
CA GLY A 403 -21.05 0.92 34.44
C GLY A 403 -21.86 -0.13 33.68
N GLU A 404 -22.49 -1.06 34.41
CA GLU A 404 -23.34 -2.12 33.82
C GLU A 404 -24.56 -1.58 33.06
N ASP A 405 -24.95 -0.32 33.30
CA ASP A 405 -26.02 0.37 32.58
C ASP A 405 -25.63 0.78 31.15
N GLN A 406 -24.36 0.56 30.76
CA GLN A 406 -23.79 0.82 29.44
C GLN A 406 -23.79 2.29 29.01
N LYS A 407 -24.03 3.21 29.95
CA LYS A 407 -24.07 4.65 29.68
C LYS A 407 -22.68 5.24 29.85
N PHE A 408 -22.03 5.50 28.72
CA PHE A 408 -20.74 6.17 28.69
C PHE A 408 -20.85 7.65 29.08
N ILE A 409 -20.06 8.06 30.07
CA ILE A 409 -19.89 9.46 30.48
C ILE A 409 -18.39 9.83 30.50
N PRO A 410 -18.04 11.13 30.48
CA PRO A 410 -16.64 11.53 30.59
C PRO A 410 -15.95 11.02 31.87
N GLY A 411 -14.74 10.47 31.72
CA GLY A 411 -13.88 10.02 32.81
C GLY A 411 -12.77 11.01 33.14
N THR A 412 -12.39 11.11 34.41
CA THR A 412 -11.16 11.78 34.84
C THR A 412 -10.01 10.80 34.76
N ALA A 413 -8.91 11.20 34.11
CA ALA A 413 -7.78 10.33 33.84
C ALA A 413 -6.45 10.89 34.37
N LYS A 414 -5.53 9.99 34.77
CA LYS A 414 -4.16 10.31 35.20
C LYS A 414 -3.18 9.32 34.57
N ILE A 415 -2.09 9.84 34.01
CA ILE A 415 -1.00 9.06 33.42
C ILE A 415 0.05 8.73 34.49
N GLU A 416 0.50 7.47 34.52
CA GLU A 416 1.63 6.99 35.31
C GLU A 416 2.42 5.97 34.46
N GLY A 417 3.58 6.38 33.93
CA GLY A 417 4.36 5.54 33.01
C GLY A 417 3.57 5.20 31.73
N ASN A 418 3.40 3.91 31.44
CA ASN A 418 2.57 3.40 30.35
C ASN A 418 1.14 3.04 30.78
N THR A 419 0.71 3.42 31.98
CA THR A 419 -0.62 3.17 32.51
C THR A 419 -1.43 4.47 32.58
N VAL A 420 -2.72 4.38 32.32
CA VAL A 420 -3.69 5.44 32.59
C VAL A 420 -4.75 4.94 33.56
N THR A 421 -4.95 5.68 34.65
CA THR A 421 -6.04 5.42 35.60
C THR A 421 -7.23 6.31 35.27
N VAL A 422 -8.39 5.72 34.99
CA VAL A 422 -9.65 6.41 34.64
C VAL A 422 -10.68 6.19 35.73
N SER A 423 -11.43 7.24 36.10
CA SER A 423 -12.48 7.16 37.12
C SER A 423 -13.58 8.20 36.90
N SER A 424 -14.74 8.02 37.53
CA SER A 424 -15.79 9.05 37.57
C SER A 424 -16.55 9.02 38.89
N LYS A 425 -16.90 10.19 39.42
CA LYS A 425 -17.72 10.28 40.65
C LYS A 425 -19.11 9.65 40.47
N LEU A 426 -19.61 9.63 39.23
CA LEU A 426 -20.94 9.15 38.86
C LEU A 426 -20.97 7.65 38.52
N VAL A 427 -19.83 7.02 38.23
CA VAL A 427 -19.73 5.59 37.91
C VAL A 427 -18.99 4.89 39.05
N LYS A 428 -19.73 4.28 39.98
CA LYS A 428 -19.18 3.63 41.18
C LYS A 428 -18.63 2.23 40.93
N ALA A 429 -19.18 1.53 39.94
CA ALA A 429 -18.77 0.19 39.52
C ALA A 429 -18.52 0.22 38.00
N PRO A 430 -17.37 0.73 37.55
CA PRO A 430 -17.07 0.80 36.13
C PRO A 430 -16.82 -0.60 35.57
N VAL A 431 -17.28 -0.84 34.34
CA VAL A 431 -17.08 -2.10 33.61
C VAL A 431 -16.48 -1.90 32.23
N ALA A 432 -16.51 -0.67 31.70
CA ALA A 432 -15.97 -0.36 30.38
C ALA A 432 -15.37 1.04 30.28
N VAL A 433 -14.36 1.17 29.41
CA VAL A 433 -13.70 2.42 29.04
C VAL A 433 -13.57 2.51 27.52
N ARG A 434 -13.70 3.72 26.99
CA ARG A 434 -13.41 4.07 25.59
C ARG A 434 -12.46 5.26 25.54
N PHE A 435 -11.57 5.27 24.56
CA PHE A 435 -10.68 6.41 24.27
C PHE A 435 -10.76 6.75 22.79
N CYS A 436 -11.20 7.98 22.47
CA CYS A 436 -11.38 8.47 21.10
C CYS A 436 -12.18 7.49 20.18
N PHE A 437 -13.05 6.66 20.76
CA PHE A 437 -13.84 5.65 20.06
C PHE A 437 -15.14 6.25 19.54
N ASP A 438 -14.99 7.16 18.58
CA ASP A 438 -16.04 7.84 17.82
C ASP A 438 -15.49 8.22 16.43
N ASP A 439 -16.26 8.93 15.61
CA ASP A 439 -15.84 9.23 14.24
C ASP A 439 -14.69 10.25 14.12
N SER A 440 -14.61 11.25 15.01
CA SER A 440 -13.91 12.51 14.72
C SER A 440 -13.01 13.05 15.84
N THR A 441 -12.97 12.41 17.00
CA THR A 441 -12.11 12.84 18.10
C THR A 441 -10.63 12.61 17.79
N THR A 442 -9.84 13.68 17.92
CA THR A 442 -8.38 13.64 17.89
C THR A 442 -7.79 13.36 19.29
N PRO A 443 -6.66 12.65 19.37
CA PRO A 443 -6.09 12.21 20.64
C PRO A 443 -5.39 13.35 21.39
N ASP A 444 -5.37 13.26 22.71
CA ASP A 444 -4.60 14.15 23.60
C ASP A 444 -3.48 13.44 24.36
N ILE A 445 -3.31 12.13 24.15
CA ILE A 445 -2.26 11.31 24.76
C ILE A 445 -1.34 10.75 23.67
N PHE A 446 -0.05 10.85 23.94
CA PHE A 446 1.02 10.47 23.03
C PHE A 446 2.07 9.69 23.79
N SER A 447 2.85 8.87 23.10
CA SER A 447 4.13 8.41 23.63
C SER A 447 5.10 9.58 23.77
N ASN A 448 6.17 9.38 24.54
CA ASN A 448 7.25 10.37 24.62
C ASN A 448 7.98 10.58 23.28
N TYR A 449 7.86 9.66 22.33
CA TYR A 449 8.30 9.84 20.93
C TYR A 449 7.30 10.61 20.04
N GLY A 450 6.14 10.98 20.58
CA GLY A 450 5.15 11.80 19.87
C GLY A 450 4.20 11.03 18.96
N LEU A 451 4.09 9.70 19.11
CA LEU A 451 3.06 8.92 18.44
C LEU A 451 1.77 8.93 19.27
N PRO A 452 0.58 9.11 18.67
CA PRO A 452 -0.68 9.13 19.41
C PRO A 452 -1.01 7.75 19.99
N VAL A 453 -1.68 7.72 21.14
CA VAL A 453 -2.37 6.51 21.62
C VAL A 453 -3.46 6.14 20.60
N ALA A 454 -3.49 4.86 20.20
CA ALA A 454 -4.50 4.33 19.30
C ALA A 454 -5.90 4.40 19.95
N PRO A 455 -6.95 4.81 19.21
CA PRO A 455 -8.33 4.72 19.66
C PRO A 455 -8.71 3.29 20.04
N PHE A 456 -9.48 3.10 21.10
CA PHE A 456 -9.92 1.76 21.53
C PHE A 456 -11.21 1.78 22.36
N ARG A 457 -11.83 0.61 22.49
CA ARG A 457 -12.87 0.31 23.48
C ARG A 457 -12.54 -0.97 24.24
N THR A 458 -13.09 -1.12 25.45
CA THR A 458 -12.97 -2.36 26.23
C THR A 458 -14.26 -3.17 26.28
N ASP A 459 -15.40 -2.59 25.87
CA ASP A 459 -16.68 -3.28 25.77
C ASP A 459 -16.81 -4.07 24.45
N LYS A 460 -17.82 -4.95 24.41
CA LYS A 460 -18.22 -5.72 23.21
C LYS A 460 -19.68 -5.48 22.83
N TRP A 461 -20.26 -4.38 23.30
CA TRP A 461 -21.67 -4.06 23.11
C TRP A 461 -21.98 -3.59 21.69
#